data_AF-A0A1V1SW35-F1
#
_entry.id   AF-A0A1V1SW35-F1
#
_cell.length_a   1.000
_cell.length_b   1.000
_cell.length_c   1.000
_cell.angle_alpha   90.00
_cell.angle_beta   90.00
_cell.angle_gamma   90.00
#
_symmetry.space_group_name_H-M   'P 1'
#
loop_
_entity.id
_entity.type
_entity.pdbx_description
1 polymer ?
#
loop_
_entity_poly.entity_id
_entity_poly.type
_entity_poly.pdbx_seq_one_letter_code
_entity_poly.pdbx_strand_id
1 'polypeptide(L)'
;MTYAGEQGVPFTQAWVMSGPPGTALNMTSDATETHTYAVAERLGCNQDDDKAILDCLRGIPMDKLTETTMEYSVGNHPPAGLFTFIPSVDGGFLPDRQSTLYKAGKFVKGIPIVFGWVQDDGATNAGPAPLFEAEEDMKTPIKNFAHALTDEDYERLFSLYPDGDFETDVHNYEARKADDDSAAPVHYFHIARIMRDLLFTCSSIGFGFEMERQSLAVDGFSGVYHYALNQSMVTPLFHAAGMPYLGAVHGSDMDYLYNNVFPRDQMSESDLHVSDTLIKSFVNFAYTGQPNGEGLPPWPRSFPGIANRQNPQAQSDSLESFGLRALGGPLGKGVARVVRRSVGSAAGEQEGTAQIPLGDNVQYGEMEFHILQDRQRGVDREDLLERCTFINSLTEKLSH
;
A
#
# COMPACT_ATOMS: atom_id res chain seq x y z
N MET A 1 -10.93 -6.86 13.46
CA MET A 1 -10.45 -5.93 14.50
C MET A 1 -11.59 -5.25 15.21
N THR A 2 -12.71 -5.04 14.51
CA THR A 2 -13.95 -4.58 15.13
C THR A 2 -14.30 -5.40 16.37
N TYR A 3 -14.68 -4.75 17.46
CA TYR A 3 -14.97 -5.38 18.75
C TYR A 3 -13.87 -6.34 19.23
N ALA A 4 -12.60 -6.00 18.97
CA ALA A 4 -11.43 -6.85 19.27
C ALA A 4 -11.50 -8.28 18.66
N GLY A 5 -12.34 -8.51 17.66
CA GLY A 5 -12.58 -9.84 17.07
C GLY A 5 -13.48 -10.76 17.90
N GLU A 6 -14.13 -10.24 18.95
CA GLU A 6 -15.08 -11.01 19.77
C GLU A 6 -16.39 -11.30 19.02
N GLN A 7 -16.72 -10.45 18.05
CA GLN A 7 -17.82 -10.66 17.13
C GLN A 7 -17.29 -11.26 15.82
N GLY A 8 -18.01 -12.25 15.28
CA GLY A 8 -17.72 -12.80 13.96
C GLY A 8 -17.87 -11.75 12.85
N VAL A 9 -17.50 -12.12 11.62
CA VAL A 9 -17.65 -11.25 10.45
C VAL A 9 -18.70 -11.79 9.47
N PRO A 10 -19.40 -10.91 8.72
CA PRO A 10 -20.42 -11.32 7.75
C PRO A 10 -19.84 -11.73 6.38
N PHE A 11 -18.55 -12.07 6.31
CA PHE A 11 -17.84 -12.45 5.09
C PHE A 11 -16.87 -13.60 5.37
N THR A 12 -16.45 -14.32 4.33
CA THR A 12 -15.56 -15.49 4.46
C THR A 12 -14.13 -15.20 4.01
N GLN A 13 -13.92 -14.18 3.18
CA GLN A 13 -12.65 -13.84 2.53
C GLN A 13 -12.57 -12.32 2.32
N ALA A 14 -11.37 -11.78 2.14
CA ALA A 14 -11.16 -10.36 1.84
C ALA A 14 -10.10 -10.14 0.74
N TRP A 15 -10.37 -9.23 -0.18
CA TRP A 15 -9.40 -8.74 -1.16
C TRP A 15 -9.22 -7.25 -0.95
N VAL A 16 -8.02 -6.84 -0.54
CA VAL A 16 -7.71 -5.49 -0.07
C VAL A 16 -6.76 -4.82 -1.05
N MET A 17 -7.24 -3.80 -1.75
CA MET A 17 -6.53 -3.08 -2.81
C MET A 17 -6.14 -1.71 -2.28
N SER A 18 -4.84 -1.46 -2.07
CA SER A 18 -4.29 -0.16 -1.66
C SER A 18 -5.05 0.49 -0.48
N GLY A 19 -5.40 -0.31 0.53
CA GLY A 19 -6.18 0.19 1.67
C GLY A 19 -6.20 -0.77 2.85
N PRO A 20 -5.04 -1.18 3.39
CA PRO A 20 -5.00 -2.05 4.55
C PRO A 20 -5.45 -1.34 5.83
N PRO A 21 -5.68 -2.11 6.91
CA PRO A 21 -5.97 -1.50 8.19
C PRO A 21 -4.74 -0.80 8.78
N GLY A 22 -4.71 0.53 8.65
CA GLY A 22 -3.57 1.35 9.08
C GLY A 22 -3.28 2.54 8.15
N THR A 23 -3.98 2.66 7.02
CA THR A 23 -3.86 3.82 6.11
C THR A 23 -4.17 5.15 6.80
N ALA A 24 -5.13 5.18 7.72
CA ALA A 24 -5.40 6.34 8.56
C ALA A 24 -4.49 6.29 9.81
N LEU A 25 -3.27 6.82 9.70
CA LEU A 25 -2.27 6.78 10.78
C LEU A 25 -2.69 7.54 12.04
N ASN A 26 -3.50 8.58 11.88
CA ASN A 26 -4.05 9.43 12.93
C ASN A 26 -5.41 8.94 13.47
N MET A 27 -5.81 7.69 13.22
CA MET A 27 -7.12 7.15 13.68
C MET A 27 -7.31 7.19 15.21
N THR A 28 -6.21 7.29 15.96
CA THR A 28 -6.13 7.40 17.42
C THR A 28 -6.19 8.82 17.96
N SER A 29 -6.02 9.84 17.12
CA SER A 29 -6.06 11.23 17.57
C SER A 29 -7.49 11.74 17.66
N ASP A 30 -7.64 12.93 18.23
CA ASP A 30 -8.88 13.72 18.26
C ASP A 30 -9.16 14.43 16.93
N ALA A 31 -8.53 14.02 15.82
CA ALA A 31 -8.63 14.73 14.53
C ALA A 31 -10.08 14.82 14.04
N THR A 32 -10.80 13.69 13.95
CA THR A 32 -12.20 13.69 13.51
C THR A 32 -13.09 14.56 14.41
N GLU A 33 -12.83 14.57 15.72
CA GLU A 33 -13.56 15.39 16.68
C GLU A 33 -13.27 16.88 16.47
N THR A 34 -11.99 17.26 16.36
CA THR A 34 -11.53 18.62 16.05
C THR A 34 -12.15 19.15 14.76
N HIS A 35 -12.14 18.34 13.70
CA HIS A 35 -12.75 18.69 12.42
C HIS A 35 -14.27 18.83 12.52
N THR A 36 -14.93 18.02 13.35
CA THR A 36 -16.37 18.11 13.61
C THR A 36 -16.73 19.40 14.34
N TYR A 37 -15.95 19.81 15.36
CA TYR A 37 -16.15 21.08 16.05
C TYR A 37 -15.96 22.28 15.12
N ALA A 38 -14.96 22.25 14.25
CA ALA A 38 -14.72 23.34 13.30
C ALA A 38 -15.88 23.49 12.29
N VAL A 39 -16.47 22.39 11.82
CA VAL A 39 -17.69 22.44 11.00
C VAL A 39 -18.89 22.95 11.80
N ALA A 40 -19.05 22.50 13.05
CA ALA A 40 -20.12 22.97 13.93
C ALA A 40 -20.05 24.48 14.15
N GLU A 41 -18.86 25.03 14.38
CA GLU A 41 -18.64 26.46 14.52
C GLU A 41 -19.07 27.24 13.26
N ARG A 42 -18.67 26.78 12.07
CA ARG A 42 -19.07 27.39 10.78
C ARG A 42 -20.58 27.41 10.55
N LEU A 43 -21.30 26.44 11.13
CA LEU A 43 -22.75 26.33 11.03
C LEU A 43 -23.50 27.07 12.15
N GLY A 44 -22.79 27.68 13.09
CA GLY A 44 -23.38 28.34 14.26
C GLY A 44 -23.87 27.37 15.34
N CYS A 45 -23.32 26.15 15.36
CA CYS A 45 -23.58 25.10 16.34
C CYS A 45 -22.48 24.99 17.41
N ASN A 46 -21.73 26.07 17.69
CA ASN A 46 -20.74 26.12 18.76
C ASN A 46 -21.44 26.21 20.13
N GLN A 47 -21.63 25.06 20.77
CA GLN A 47 -22.21 24.95 22.11
C GLN A 47 -21.16 24.34 23.07
N ASP A 48 -21.34 24.51 24.38
CA ASP A 48 -20.39 24.02 25.38
C ASP A 48 -20.52 22.49 25.67
N ASP A 49 -21.52 21.82 25.10
CA ASP A 49 -21.85 20.41 25.35
C ASP A 49 -22.07 19.65 24.04
N ASP A 50 -21.41 18.50 23.89
CA ASP A 50 -21.42 17.69 22.66
C ASP A 50 -22.83 17.30 22.23
N LYS A 51 -23.71 16.99 23.19
CA LYS A 51 -25.09 16.63 22.86
C LYS A 51 -25.83 17.83 22.27
N ALA A 52 -25.65 19.03 22.82
CA ALA A 52 -26.21 20.25 22.25
C ALA A 52 -25.64 20.57 20.86
N ILE A 53 -24.34 20.36 20.64
CA ILE A 53 -23.70 20.49 19.31
C ILE A 53 -24.36 19.53 18.32
N LEU A 54 -24.47 18.24 18.67
CA LEU A 54 -25.04 17.21 17.81
C LEU A 54 -26.53 17.45 17.52
N ASP A 55 -27.30 17.88 18.52
CA ASP A 55 -28.72 18.21 18.34
C ASP A 55 -28.90 19.43 17.43
N CYS A 56 -28.02 20.43 17.52
CA CYS A 56 -27.97 21.54 16.57
C CYS A 56 -27.65 21.08 15.16
N LEU A 57 -26.58 20.28 14.98
CA LEU A 57 -26.16 19.75 13.68
C LEU A 57 -27.26 18.92 13.00
N ARG A 58 -28.01 18.10 13.76
CA ARG A 58 -29.16 17.33 13.26
C ARG A 58 -30.32 18.22 12.78
N GLY A 59 -30.39 19.46 13.25
CA GLY A 59 -31.37 20.46 12.81
C GLY A 59 -30.95 21.24 11.57
N ILE A 60 -29.68 21.16 11.14
CA ILE A 60 -29.18 21.85 9.95
C ILE A 60 -29.70 21.14 8.69
N PRO A 61 -30.20 21.87 7.68
CA PRO A 61 -30.51 21.30 6.37
C PRO A 61 -29.32 20.54 5.77
N MET A 62 -29.56 19.32 5.27
CA MET A 62 -28.49 18.40 4.84
C MET A 62 -27.60 18.99 3.72
N ASP A 63 -28.18 19.77 2.82
CA ASP A 63 -27.47 20.48 1.75
C ASP A 63 -26.45 21.46 2.33
N LYS A 64 -26.88 22.30 3.28
CA LYS A 64 -26.01 23.26 3.97
C LYS A 64 -24.92 22.56 4.78
N LEU A 65 -25.26 21.49 5.49
CA LEU A 65 -24.29 20.69 6.24
C LEU A 65 -23.23 20.12 5.30
N THR A 66 -23.65 19.47 4.21
CA THR A 66 -22.73 18.85 3.25
C THR A 66 -21.83 19.87 2.57
N GLU A 67 -22.39 20.99 2.10
CA GLU A 67 -21.63 22.07 1.46
C GLU A 67 -20.53 22.60 2.41
N THR A 68 -20.91 22.95 3.64
CA THR A 68 -19.96 23.49 4.63
C THR A 68 -18.90 22.46 5.01
N THR A 69 -19.29 21.20 5.19
CA THR A 69 -18.36 20.10 5.48
C THR A 69 -17.36 19.89 4.35
N MET A 70 -17.82 19.89 3.09
CA MET A 70 -16.95 19.71 1.92
C MET A 70 -15.98 20.88 1.73
N GLU A 71 -16.45 22.12 1.87
CA GLU A 71 -15.59 23.30 1.83
C GLU A 71 -14.53 23.27 2.95
N TYR A 72 -14.92 22.85 4.16
CA TYR A 72 -13.98 22.66 5.27
C TYR A 72 -12.95 21.58 4.93
N SER A 73 -13.39 20.40 4.50
CA SER A 73 -12.48 19.29 4.17
C SER A 73 -11.47 19.66 3.10
N VAL A 74 -11.92 20.25 1.98
CA VAL A 74 -11.02 20.69 0.89
C VAL A 74 -10.02 21.73 1.38
N GLY A 75 -10.45 22.66 2.24
CA GLY A 75 -9.54 23.64 2.85
C GLY A 75 -8.54 23.02 3.83
N ASN A 76 -8.93 21.96 4.53
CA ASN A 76 -8.07 21.25 5.49
C ASN A 76 -7.03 20.37 4.77
N HIS A 77 -7.45 19.55 3.81
CA HIS A 77 -6.58 18.65 3.03
C HIS A 77 -6.80 18.85 1.52
N PRO A 78 -6.22 19.91 0.91
CA PRO A 78 -6.41 20.19 -0.50
C PRO A 78 -5.79 19.11 -1.41
N PRO A 79 -6.31 18.93 -2.64
CA PRO A 79 -7.49 19.57 -3.20
C PRO A 79 -8.80 18.81 -2.94
N ALA A 80 -8.75 17.58 -2.42
CA ALA A 80 -9.89 16.66 -2.38
C ALA A 80 -10.51 16.48 -0.97
N GLY A 81 -9.91 17.04 0.07
CA GLY A 81 -10.39 16.94 1.45
C GLY A 81 -10.28 15.56 2.08
N LEU A 82 -9.56 14.64 1.43
CA LEU A 82 -9.37 13.26 1.89
C LEU A 82 -8.78 13.24 3.30
N PHE A 83 -9.14 12.22 4.08
CA PHE A 83 -8.65 12.03 5.45
C PHE A 83 -8.98 13.14 6.46
N THR A 84 -9.91 14.06 6.14
CA THR A 84 -10.43 15.02 7.12
C THR A 84 -11.34 14.33 8.14
N PHE A 85 -12.27 13.50 7.67
CA PHE A 85 -13.14 12.70 8.54
C PHE A 85 -12.79 11.23 8.32
N ILE A 86 -12.12 10.65 9.31
CA ILE A 86 -11.63 9.27 9.30
C ILE A 86 -12.31 8.46 10.40
N PRO A 87 -12.26 7.11 10.34
CA PRO A 87 -12.63 6.30 11.50
C PRO A 87 -11.88 6.76 12.75
N SER A 88 -12.48 6.55 13.93
CA SER A 88 -11.88 6.92 15.22
C SER A 88 -11.86 5.71 16.14
N VAL A 89 -10.87 5.65 17.03
CA VAL A 89 -10.86 4.70 18.15
C VAL A 89 -11.93 5.13 19.15
N ASP A 90 -13.07 4.43 19.15
CA ASP A 90 -14.27 4.77 19.93
C ASP A 90 -14.38 3.96 21.24
N GLY A 91 -13.42 3.08 21.52
CA GLY A 91 -13.44 2.20 22.69
C GLY A 91 -14.43 1.03 22.58
N GLY A 92 -15.22 0.96 21.51
CA GLY A 92 -16.29 -0.01 21.30
C GLY A 92 -16.11 -0.76 19.99
N PHE A 93 -16.58 -0.16 18.88
CA PHE A 93 -16.42 -0.75 17.56
C PHE A 93 -14.94 -0.91 17.20
N LEU A 94 -14.12 0.12 17.40
CA LEU A 94 -12.66 0.08 17.32
C LEU A 94 -12.09 0.39 18.72
N PRO A 95 -11.81 -0.65 19.53
CA PRO A 95 -11.41 -0.45 20.92
C PRO A 95 -9.98 0.07 21.10
N ASP A 96 -9.15 -0.04 20.07
CA ASP A 96 -7.77 0.44 20.05
C ASP A 96 -7.32 0.60 18.59
N ARG A 97 -6.14 1.15 18.36
CA ARG A 97 -5.53 1.23 17.03
C ARG A 97 -5.28 -0.16 16.45
N GLN A 98 -5.38 -0.21 15.13
CA GLN A 98 -5.21 -1.40 14.31
C GLN A 98 -3.92 -2.14 14.66
N SER A 99 -2.80 -1.40 14.75
CA SER A 99 -1.48 -1.98 15.01
C SER A 99 -1.35 -2.64 16.37
N THR A 100 -2.04 -2.13 17.40
CA THR A 100 -2.13 -2.80 18.70
C THR A 100 -3.01 -4.03 18.60
N LEU A 101 -4.19 -3.90 17.96
CA LEU A 101 -5.16 -4.99 17.86
C LEU A 101 -4.61 -6.20 17.08
N TYR A 102 -4.01 -5.99 15.91
CA TYR A 102 -3.51 -7.12 15.13
C TYR A 102 -2.25 -7.75 15.71
N LYS A 103 -1.35 -6.99 16.36
CA LYS A 103 -0.19 -7.60 17.06
C LYS A 103 -0.65 -8.46 18.25
N ALA A 104 -1.75 -8.08 18.88
CA ALA A 104 -2.24 -8.70 20.11
C ALA A 104 -3.23 -9.87 19.94
N GLY A 105 -3.54 -10.34 18.73
CA GLY A 105 -4.56 -11.39 18.62
C GLY A 105 -6.00 -10.93 18.42
N LYS A 106 -6.25 -9.61 18.43
CA LYS A 106 -7.58 -9.02 18.64
C LYS A 106 -8.30 -8.73 17.33
N PHE A 107 -8.49 -9.76 16.54
CA PHE A 107 -9.28 -9.76 15.31
C PHE A 107 -9.82 -11.17 15.01
N VAL A 108 -10.77 -11.25 14.08
CA VAL A 108 -11.31 -12.54 13.61
C VAL A 108 -10.26 -13.25 12.77
N LYS A 109 -9.88 -14.45 13.20
CA LYS A 109 -8.86 -15.30 12.55
C LYS A 109 -9.48 -16.17 11.46
N GLY A 110 -8.62 -16.75 10.62
CA GLY A 110 -9.01 -17.76 9.62
C GLY A 110 -9.65 -17.20 8.36
N ILE A 111 -9.65 -15.89 8.17
CA ILE A 111 -10.16 -15.25 6.95
C ILE A 111 -9.03 -15.21 5.91
N PRO A 112 -9.13 -15.94 4.79
CA PRO A 112 -8.20 -15.78 3.68
C PRO A 112 -8.19 -14.34 3.18
N ILE A 113 -7.00 -13.82 2.89
CA ILE A 113 -6.86 -12.43 2.48
C ILE A 113 -5.82 -12.23 1.39
N VAL A 114 -6.16 -11.39 0.41
CA VAL A 114 -5.20 -10.86 -0.57
C VAL A 114 -4.97 -9.39 -0.26
N PHE A 115 -3.71 -9.00 -0.13
CA PHE A 115 -3.30 -7.59 -0.09
C PHE A 115 -2.65 -7.19 -1.41
N GLY A 116 -2.97 -6.00 -1.86
CA GLY A 116 -2.44 -5.39 -3.06
C GLY A 116 -2.00 -3.97 -2.83
N TRP A 117 -0.95 -3.58 -3.54
CA TRP A 117 -0.61 -2.18 -3.77
C TRP A 117 -0.18 -2.01 -5.22
N VAL A 118 -0.15 -0.78 -5.68
CA VAL A 118 0.41 -0.42 -6.98
C VAL A 118 1.79 0.23 -6.80
N GLN A 119 2.61 0.24 -7.86
CA GLN A 119 4.01 0.65 -7.78
C GLN A 119 4.17 2.09 -7.26
N ASP A 120 3.30 2.99 -7.73
CA ASP A 120 3.35 4.43 -7.46
C ASP A 120 2.12 4.88 -6.65
N ASP A 121 1.66 4.04 -5.73
CA ASP A 121 0.44 4.24 -4.92
C ASP A 121 0.44 5.57 -4.14
N GLY A 122 1.61 6.04 -3.72
CA GLY A 122 1.78 7.31 -3.01
C GLY A 122 1.95 8.54 -3.91
N ALA A 123 2.02 8.39 -5.24
CA ALA A 123 2.31 9.48 -6.18
C ALA A 123 1.29 10.63 -6.07
N THR A 124 0.00 10.29 -6.03
CA THR A 124 -1.07 11.28 -5.89
C THR A 124 -1.15 11.88 -4.49
N ASN A 125 -0.70 11.14 -3.46
CA ASN A 125 -0.65 11.63 -2.07
C ASN A 125 0.54 12.55 -1.80
N ALA A 126 1.63 12.41 -2.56
CA ALA A 126 2.76 13.33 -2.51
C ALA A 126 2.36 14.73 -2.96
N GLY A 127 1.59 14.84 -4.04
CA GLY A 127 1.24 16.10 -4.67
C GLY A 127 2.10 16.41 -5.91
N PRO A 128 2.00 17.63 -6.47
CA PRO A 128 2.67 17.97 -7.73
C PRO A 128 4.19 17.89 -7.63
N ALA A 129 4.82 17.17 -8.57
CA ALA A 129 6.27 16.96 -8.58
C ALA A 129 7.13 18.23 -8.56
N PRO A 130 6.76 19.34 -9.23
CA PRO A 130 7.53 20.58 -9.20
C PRO A 130 7.66 21.25 -7.82
N LEU A 131 6.91 20.80 -6.81
CA LEU A 131 6.98 21.35 -5.45
C LEU A 131 8.14 20.78 -4.61
N PHE A 132 8.87 19.79 -5.11
CA PHE A 132 9.89 19.05 -4.35
C PHE A 132 11.31 19.38 -4.83
N GLU A 133 11.73 20.63 -4.68
CA GLU A 133 13.06 21.08 -5.11
C GLU A 133 14.17 20.70 -4.12
N ALA A 134 13.81 20.48 -2.85
CA ALA A 134 14.72 20.09 -1.78
C ALA A 134 14.13 18.99 -0.88
N GLU A 135 15.00 18.30 -0.12
CA GLU A 135 14.60 17.27 0.83
C GLU A 135 13.58 17.77 1.87
N GLU A 136 13.69 19.02 2.31
CA GLU A 136 12.78 19.64 3.28
C GLU A 136 11.33 19.71 2.76
N ASP A 137 11.14 19.84 1.44
CA ASP A 137 9.81 19.94 0.83
C ASP A 137 9.00 18.65 1.02
N MET A 138 9.68 17.50 1.18
CA MET A 138 9.05 16.21 1.45
C MET A 138 8.35 16.16 2.81
N LYS A 139 8.75 16.99 3.78
CA LYS A 139 8.14 16.97 5.12
C LYS A 139 6.68 17.39 5.09
N THR A 140 6.30 18.33 4.23
CA THR A 140 4.94 18.90 4.16
C THR A 140 3.86 17.83 3.93
N PRO A 141 3.91 17.00 2.87
CA PRO A 141 2.92 15.95 2.67
C PRO A 141 2.92 14.92 3.79
N ILE A 142 4.08 14.58 4.38
CA ILE A 142 4.15 13.62 5.50
C ILE A 142 3.44 14.17 6.73
N LYS A 143 3.64 15.45 7.08
CA LYS A 143 3.00 16.10 8.24
C LYS A 143 1.47 16.03 8.18
N ASN A 144 0.88 16.03 7.00
CA ASN A 144 -0.59 15.91 6.85
C ASN A 144 -1.13 14.56 7.36
N PHE A 145 -0.30 13.51 7.40
CA PHE A 145 -0.69 12.18 7.88
C PHE A 145 0.00 11.81 9.20
N ALA A 146 1.17 12.39 9.47
CA ALA A 146 2.07 12.05 10.55
C ALA A 146 2.62 13.32 11.22
N HIS A 147 1.72 14.13 11.77
CA HIS A 147 2.01 15.46 12.29
C HIS A 147 2.98 15.49 13.49
N ALA A 148 3.09 14.38 14.24
CA ALA A 148 3.91 14.28 15.45
C ALA A 148 5.39 13.89 15.20
N LEU A 149 5.84 13.75 13.94
CA LEU A 149 7.23 13.40 13.64
C LEU A 149 8.20 14.55 13.95
N THR A 150 9.31 14.22 14.60
CA THR A 150 10.40 15.16 14.90
C THR A 150 11.39 15.23 13.73
N ASP A 151 12.31 16.22 13.75
CA ASP A 151 13.38 16.29 12.75
C ASP A 151 14.28 15.03 12.75
N GLU A 152 14.55 14.43 13.92
CA GLU A 152 15.28 13.15 14.01
C GLU A 152 14.51 12.01 13.34
N ASP A 153 13.18 11.98 13.47
CA ASP A 153 12.34 11.00 12.79
C ASP A 153 12.39 11.18 11.26
N TYR A 154 12.39 12.43 10.77
CA TYR A 154 12.55 12.74 9.34
C TYR A 154 13.93 12.35 8.82
N GLU A 155 15.00 12.72 9.52
CA GLU A 155 16.38 12.36 9.15
C GLU A 155 16.52 10.84 9.04
N ARG A 156 15.99 10.10 10.03
CA ARG A 156 16.01 8.63 9.97
C ARG A 156 15.13 8.10 8.84
N LEU A 157 13.94 8.64 8.63
CA LEU A 157 13.05 8.22 7.55
C LEU A 157 13.72 8.39 6.20
N PHE A 158 14.24 9.58 5.90
CA PHE A 158 14.85 9.90 4.61
C PHE A 158 16.13 9.09 4.37
N SER A 159 16.89 8.75 5.43
CA SER A 159 18.06 7.87 5.31
C SER A 159 17.77 6.47 4.75
N LEU A 160 16.51 6.02 4.83
CA LEU A 160 16.06 4.71 4.33
C LEU A 160 15.68 4.72 2.82
N TYR A 161 15.73 5.90 2.19
CA TYR A 161 15.40 6.14 0.79
C TYR A 161 16.54 6.90 0.10
N PRO A 162 17.74 6.32 -0.02
CA PRO A 162 18.88 6.98 -0.65
C PRO A 162 18.66 7.20 -2.16
N ASP A 163 19.15 8.31 -2.71
CA ASP A 163 19.03 8.68 -4.14
C ASP A 163 19.38 7.52 -5.11
N GLY A 164 20.37 6.70 -4.75
CA GLY A 164 20.81 5.56 -5.55
C GLY A 164 19.72 4.52 -5.83
N ASP A 165 18.71 4.41 -4.96
CA ASP A 165 17.57 3.52 -5.17
C ASP A 165 16.60 4.05 -6.26
N PHE A 166 16.68 5.34 -6.60
CA PHE A 166 15.76 6.06 -7.47
C PHE A 166 16.36 6.49 -8.81
N GLU A 167 17.64 6.18 -9.06
CA GLU A 167 18.32 6.50 -10.34
C GLU A 167 17.54 5.97 -11.55
N THR A 168 16.96 4.77 -11.41
CA THR A 168 16.16 4.15 -12.48
C THR A 168 14.83 4.88 -12.70
N ASP A 169 14.18 5.35 -11.62
CA ASP A 169 12.92 6.08 -11.72
C ASP A 169 13.12 7.44 -12.41
N VAL A 170 14.14 8.18 -11.98
CA VAL A 170 14.53 9.47 -12.58
C VAL A 170 14.93 9.27 -14.05
N HIS A 171 15.75 8.28 -14.36
CA HIS A 171 16.15 7.98 -15.74
C HIS A 171 14.95 7.65 -16.63
N ASN A 172 14.02 6.82 -16.14
CA ASN A 172 12.82 6.45 -16.88
C ASN A 172 11.88 7.64 -17.10
N TYR A 173 11.79 8.56 -16.15
CA TYR A 173 11.03 9.80 -16.30
C TYR A 173 11.68 10.71 -17.36
N GLU A 174 12.98 10.99 -17.23
CA GLU A 174 13.74 11.83 -18.17
C GLU A 174 13.71 11.28 -19.61
N ALA A 175 13.73 9.96 -19.77
CA ALA A 175 13.65 9.32 -21.08
C ALA A 175 12.26 9.40 -21.73
N ARG A 176 11.19 9.60 -20.95
CA ARG A 176 9.80 9.59 -21.43
C ARG A 176 9.18 10.98 -21.53
N LYS A 177 9.67 11.96 -20.77
CA LYS A 177 9.09 13.29 -20.71
C LYS A 177 9.21 14.04 -22.05
N ALA A 178 8.19 14.80 -22.39
CA ALA A 178 8.21 15.83 -23.41
C ALA A 178 8.84 17.14 -22.88
N ASP A 179 9.06 18.10 -23.78
CA ASP A 179 9.64 19.40 -23.44
C ASP A 179 8.71 20.27 -22.58
N ASP A 180 7.39 20.08 -22.71
CA ASP A 180 6.34 20.81 -22.00
C ASP A 180 5.82 20.09 -20.74
N ASP A 181 6.35 18.89 -20.43
CA ASP A 181 6.00 18.15 -19.22
C ASP A 181 6.56 18.83 -17.96
N SER A 182 5.84 18.65 -16.85
CA SER A 182 6.25 19.16 -15.54
C SER A 182 7.51 18.47 -15.04
N ALA A 183 8.50 19.23 -14.59
CA ALA A 183 9.71 18.70 -13.95
C ALA A 183 9.40 17.81 -12.74
N ALA A 184 10.16 16.73 -12.57
CA ALA A 184 10.08 15.83 -11.43
C ALA A 184 11.48 15.59 -10.83
N PRO A 185 11.85 16.36 -9.79
CA PRO A 185 13.11 16.15 -9.07
C PRO A 185 13.13 14.78 -8.35
N VAL A 186 14.33 14.29 -7.99
CA VAL A 186 14.48 13.00 -7.29
C VAL A 186 13.65 12.93 -5.99
N HIS A 187 13.54 14.06 -5.28
CA HIS A 187 12.78 14.18 -4.04
C HIS A 187 11.28 13.86 -4.24
N TYR A 188 10.70 14.12 -5.42
CA TYR A 188 9.33 13.70 -5.72
C TYR A 188 9.19 12.16 -5.68
N PHE A 189 10.14 11.44 -6.28
CA PHE A 189 10.11 9.97 -6.29
C PHE A 189 10.30 9.40 -4.88
N HIS A 190 11.15 10.04 -4.07
CA HIS A 190 11.32 9.70 -2.65
C HIS A 190 10.00 9.82 -1.90
N ILE A 191 9.35 10.98 -1.96
CA ILE A 191 8.11 11.19 -1.22
C ILE A 191 6.98 10.30 -1.74
N ALA A 192 6.86 10.09 -3.05
CA ALA A 192 5.87 9.17 -3.62
C ALA A 192 6.05 7.75 -3.06
N ARG A 193 7.30 7.28 -2.93
CA ARG A 193 7.63 5.98 -2.34
C ARG A 193 7.41 5.92 -0.83
N ILE A 194 7.79 6.97 -0.10
CA ILE A 194 7.52 7.09 1.34
C ILE A 194 6.02 7.03 1.61
N MET A 195 5.23 7.82 0.87
CA MET A 195 3.77 7.84 1.01
C MET A 195 3.14 6.48 0.69
N ARG A 196 3.64 5.79 -0.36
CA ARG A 196 3.23 4.42 -0.69
C ARG A 196 3.46 3.49 0.51
N ASP A 197 4.65 3.57 1.10
CA ASP A 197 5.05 2.65 2.16
C ASP A 197 4.31 2.93 3.47
N LEU A 198 4.14 4.22 3.78
CA LEU A 198 3.44 4.72 4.96
C LEU A 198 1.94 4.40 4.94
N LEU A 199 1.26 4.59 3.81
CA LEU A 199 -0.20 4.49 3.71
C LEU A 199 -0.69 3.09 3.29
N PHE A 200 0.10 2.32 2.54
CA PHE A 200 -0.41 1.13 1.86
C PHE A 200 0.44 -0.14 2.05
N THR A 201 1.76 -0.11 1.86
CA THR A 201 2.53 -1.37 1.81
C THR A 201 2.81 -1.92 3.20
N CYS A 202 3.29 -1.09 4.14
CA CYS A 202 3.79 -1.58 5.42
C CYS A 202 2.69 -2.13 6.34
N SER A 203 1.53 -1.49 6.35
CA SER A 203 0.36 -2.00 7.06
C SER A 203 -0.20 -3.27 6.42
N SER A 204 -0.20 -3.38 5.08
CA SER A 204 -0.59 -4.62 4.38
C SER A 204 0.29 -5.80 4.80
N ILE A 205 1.61 -5.60 4.80
CA ILE A 205 2.59 -6.61 5.20
C ILE A 205 2.44 -6.96 6.67
N GLY A 206 2.35 -5.96 7.55
CA GLY A 206 2.24 -6.15 8.99
C GLY A 206 0.98 -6.90 9.38
N PHE A 207 -0.18 -6.49 8.88
CA PHE A 207 -1.43 -7.18 9.17
C PHE A 207 -1.52 -8.55 8.50
N GLY A 208 -1.01 -8.68 7.26
CA GLY A 208 -0.92 -9.96 6.57
C GLY A 208 -0.07 -10.98 7.34
N PHE A 209 1.06 -10.55 7.90
CA PHE A 209 1.92 -11.40 8.74
C PHE A 209 1.17 -11.90 9.97
N GLU A 210 0.47 -11.02 10.68
CA GLU A 210 -0.28 -11.40 11.88
C GLU A 210 -1.51 -12.26 11.57
N MET A 211 -2.22 -11.98 10.48
CA MET A 211 -3.32 -12.82 9.99
C MET A 211 -2.83 -14.25 9.72
N GLU A 212 -1.70 -14.42 9.04
CA GLU A 212 -1.12 -15.74 8.81
C GLU A 212 -0.74 -16.41 10.14
N ARG A 213 0.08 -15.73 10.95
CA ARG A 213 0.65 -16.25 12.20
C ARG A 213 -0.42 -16.73 13.17
N GLN A 214 -1.50 -15.97 13.31
CA GLN A 214 -2.52 -16.22 14.32
C GLN A 214 -3.69 -17.08 13.81
N SER A 215 -3.73 -17.37 12.50
CA SER A 215 -4.79 -18.19 11.88
C SER A 215 -4.34 -19.59 11.52
N LEU A 216 -3.08 -19.98 11.77
CA LEU A 216 -2.54 -21.30 11.38
C LEU A 216 -3.34 -22.49 11.92
N ALA A 217 -3.90 -22.36 13.13
CA ALA A 217 -4.67 -23.41 13.78
C ALA A 217 -6.16 -23.41 13.39
N VAL A 218 -6.59 -22.50 12.51
CA VAL A 218 -7.98 -22.40 12.07
C VAL A 218 -8.19 -23.27 10.83
N ASP A 219 -9.07 -24.25 10.94
CA ASP A 219 -9.41 -25.16 9.84
C ASP A 219 -9.97 -24.39 8.64
N GLY A 220 -9.53 -24.78 7.44
CA GLY A 220 -9.97 -24.17 6.18
C GLY A 220 -9.30 -22.84 5.82
N PHE A 221 -8.37 -22.33 6.64
CA PHE A 221 -7.60 -21.13 6.31
C PHE A 221 -6.61 -21.39 5.15
N SER A 222 -6.91 -20.85 3.97
CA SER A 222 -6.08 -21.00 2.76
C SER A 222 -4.84 -20.10 2.73
N GLY A 223 -4.79 -19.07 3.59
CA GLY A 223 -3.60 -18.24 3.80
C GLY A 223 -3.74 -16.79 3.37
N VAL A 224 -2.61 -16.08 3.50
CA VAL A 224 -2.44 -14.70 3.03
C VAL A 224 -1.63 -14.65 1.74
N TYR A 225 -2.02 -13.76 0.82
CA TYR A 225 -1.36 -13.52 -0.46
C TYR A 225 -1.10 -12.03 -0.67
N HIS A 226 -0.01 -11.69 -1.36
CA HIS A 226 0.34 -10.31 -1.72
C HIS A 226 0.58 -10.16 -3.22
N TYR A 227 0.18 -9.03 -3.80
CA TYR A 227 0.64 -8.57 -5.10
C TYR A 227 1.14 -7.13 -5.09
N ALA A 228 2.02 -6.83 -6.04
CA ALA A 228 2.43 -5.48 -6.42
C ALA A 228 2.10 -5.28 -7.91
N LEU A 229 1.21 -4.34 -8.23
CA LEU A 229 0.87 -4.00 -9.61
C LEU A 229 1.82 -2.92 -10.11
N ASN A 230 2.54 -3.20 -11.19
CA ASN A 230 3.53 -2.30 -11.78
C ASN A 230 3.14 -1.87 -13.21
N GLN A 231 1.85 -1.85 -13.50
CA GLN A 231 1.31 -1.39 -14.77
C GLN A 231 0.03 -0.62 -14.52
N SER A 232 -0.27 0.32 -15.38
CA SER A 232 -1.51 1.06 -15.33
C SER A 232 -1.98 1.42 -16.73
N MET A 233 -3.27 1.23 -16.97
CA MET A 233 -3.89 1.64 -18.22
C MET A 233 -4.08 3.16 -18.29
N VAL A 234 -4.06 3.86 -17.15
CA VAL A 234 -4.28 5.32 -17.08
C VAL A 234 -2.99 6.13 -17.21
N THR A 235 -1.80 5.50 -17.20
CA THR A 235 -0.53 6.19 -17.41
C THR A 235 -0.51 7.08 -18.67
N PRO A 236 -1.04 6.66 -19.85
CA PRO A 236 -1.12 7.53 -21.02
C PRO A 236 -1.97 8.80 -20.81
N LEU A 237 -3.01 8.74 -19.97
CA LEU A 237 -3.84 9.91 -19.66
C LEU A 237 -3.08 10.94 -18.83
N PHE A 238 -2.32 10.49 -17.84
CA PHE A 238 -1.46 11.39 -17.04
C PHE A 238 -0.32 11.97 -17.84
N HIS A 239 0.28 11.19 -18.76
CA HIS A 239 1.27 11.70 -19.69
C HIS A 239 0.66 12.79 -20.59
N ALA A 240 -0.53 12.55 -21.18
CA ALA A 240 -1.21 13.57 -21.97
C ALA A 240 -1.61 14.83 -21.17
N ALA A 241 -1.67 14.74 -19.84
CA ALA A 241 -1.93 15.85 -18.94
C ALA A 241 -0.65 16.55 -18.43
N GLY A 242 0.52 16.24 -18.98
CA GLY A 242 1.78 16.88 -18.57
C GLY A 242 2.42 16.30 -17.30
N MET A 243 1.95 15.12 -16.86
CA MET A 243 2.33 14.49 -15.59
C MET A 243 2.82 13.04 -15.77
N PRO A 244 3.81 12.77 -16.64
CA PRO A 244 4.33 11.41 -16.85
C PRO A 244 5.03 10.82 -15.61
N TYR A 245 5.36 11.65 -14.62
CA TYR A 245 6.01 11.27 -13.36
C TYR A 245 5.11 10.43 -12.43
N LEU A 246 3.80 10.37 -12.68
CA LEU A 246 2.84 9.69 -11.81
C LEU A 246 2.88 8.15 -11.91
N GLY A 247 3.29 7.60 -13.06
CA GLY A 247 3.46 6.15 -13.22
C GLY A 247 2.16 5.33 -13.06
N ALA A 248 2.24 4.22 -12.31
CA ALA A 248 1.11 3.35 -11.96
C ALA A 248 0.50 3.79 -10.62
N VAL A 249 -0.41 4.78 -10.71
CA VAL A 249 -0.99 5.49 -9.57
C VAL A 249 -2.05 4.71 -8.81
N HIS A 250 -2.34 5.18 -7.59
CA HIS A 250 -3.42 4.70 -6.73
C HIS A 250 -4.72 4.41 -7.48
N GLY A 251 -5.28 3.22 -7.28
CA GLY A 251 -6.51 2.75 -7.93
C GLY A 251 -6.33 2.10 -9.31
N SER A 252 -5.12 2.04 -9.86
CA SER A 252 -4.88 1.44 -11.20
C SER A 252 -5.32 -0.02 -11.33
N ASP A 253 -5.36 -0.78 -10.24
CA ASP A 253 -5.82 -2.16 -10.22
C ASP A 253 -7.35 -2.29 -10.36
N MET A 254 -8.11 -1.28 -9.91
CA MET A 254 -9.55 -1.19 -10.13
C MET A 254 -9.88 -1.09 -11.62
N ASP A 255 -9.07 -0.34 -12.38
CA ASP A 255 -9.29 -0.18 -13.80
C ASP A 255 -9.16 -1.51 -14.55
N TYR A 256 -8.25 -2.39 -14.11
CA TYR A 256 -8.09 -3.74 -14.64
C TYR A 256 -9.20 -4.71 -14.22
N LEU A 257 -9.80 -4.54 -13.04
CA LEU A 257 -10.90 -5.38 -12.58
C LEU A 257 -12.24 -5.04 -13.23
N TYR A 258 -12.54 -3.75 -13.36
CA TYR A 258 -13.87 -3.28 -13.77
C TYR A 258 -13.94 -2.78 -15.21
N ASN A 259 -12.79 -2.61 -15.89
CA ASN A 259 -12.72 -2.07 -17.24
C ASN A 259 -13.38 -0.67 -17.30
N ASN A 260 -13.06 0.18 -16.33
CA ASN A 260 -13.77 1.45 -16.10
C ASN A 260 -13.36 2.58 -17.07
N VAL A 261 -12.12 2.55 -17.58
CA VAL A 261 -11.55 3.70 -18.32
C VAL A 261 -11.58 3.49 -19.82
N PHE A 262 -11.17 2.32 -20.30
CA PHE A 262 -11.08 2.01 -21.72
C PHE A 262 -12.01 0.86 -22.09
N PRO A 263 -12.71 0.93 -23.24
CA PRO A 263 -13.28 -0.25 -23.87
C PRO A 263 -12.20 -1.31 -24.07
N ARG A 264 -12.57 -2.58 -23.89
CA ARG A 264 -11.61 -3.70 -23.94
C ARG A 264 -10.84 -3.79 -25.27
N ASP A 265 -11.45 -3.39 -26.38
CA ASP A 265 -10.84 -3.35 -27.72
C ASP A 265 -9.81 -2.21 -27.91
N GLN A 266 -9.74 -1.26 -26.97
CA GLN A 266 -8.78 -0.16 -26.97
C GLN A 266 -7.60 -0.40 -26.01
N MET A 267 -7.62 -1.49 -25.25
CA MET A 267 -6.54 -1.86 -24.34
C MET A 267 -5.35 -2.47 -25.09
N SER A 268 -4.13 -2.22 -24.60
CA SER A 268 -2.95 -2.92 -25.10
C SER A 268 -3.03 -4.42 -24.79
N GLU A 269 -2.32 -5.25 -25.56
CA GLU A 269 -2.23 -6.69 -25.26
C GLU A 269 -1.67 -6.96 -23.86
N SER A 270 -0.73 -6.14 -23.38
CA SER A 270 -0.19 -6.28 -22.03
C SER A 270 -1.25 -5.97 -20.97
N ASP A 271 -2.06 -4.92 -21.18
CA ASP A 271 -3.16 -4.54 -20.27
C ASP A 271 -4.25 -5.61 -20.24
N LEU A 272 -4.61 -6.15 -21.41
CA LEU A 272 -5.57 -7.26 -21.51
C LEU A 272 -5.10 -8.48 -20.73
N HIS A 273 -3.81 -8.80 -20.78
CA HIS A 273 -3.26 -9.92 -20.03
C HIS A 273 -3.25 -9.66 -18.51
N VAL A 274 -2.91 -8.45 -18.07
CA VAL A 274 -2.96 -8.07 -16.65
C VAL A 274 -4.40 -8.13 -16.14
N SER A 275 -5.35 -7.54 -16.88
CA SER A 275 -6.78 -7.60 -16.58
C SER A 275 -7.29 -9.04 -16.48
N ASP A 276 -7.02 -9.88 -17.49
CA ASP A 276 -7.47 -11.28 -17.50
C ASP A 276 -6.90 -12.08 -16.32
N THR A 277 -5.61 -11.88 -15.99
CA THR A 277 -4.97 -12.53 -14.85
C THR A 277 -5.58 -12.07 -13.53
N LEU A 278 -5.78 -10.77 -13.35
CA LEU A 278 -6.31 -10.19 -12.12
C LEU A 278 -7.78 -10.58 -11.90
N ILE A 279 -8.63 -10.49 -12.93
CA ILE A 279 -10.04 -10.88 -12.88
C ILE A 279 -10.19 -12.37 -12.56
N LYS A 280 -9.46 -13.24 -13.27
CA LYS A 280 -9.53 -14.68 -13.02
C LYS A 280 -9.07 -15.03 -11.60
N SER A 281 -7.99 -14.40 -11.13
CA SER A 281 -7.49 -14.59 -9.76
C SER A 281 -8.50 -14.10 -8.72
N PHE A 282 -9.12 -12.94 -8.95
CA PHE A 282 -10.13 -12.33 -8.09
C PHE A 282 -11.38 -13.20 -7.98
N VAL A 283 -11.95 -13.64 -9.11
CA VAL A 283 -13.14 -14.51 -9.15
C VAL A 283 -12.84 -15.86 -8.50
N ASN A 284 -11.67 -16.45 -8.78
CA ASN A 284 -11.29 -17.72 -8.20
C ASN A 284 -11.07 -17.61 -6.68
N PHE A 285 -10.48 -16.51 -6.21
CA PHE A 285 -10.35 -16.23 -4.79
C PHE A 285 -11.70 -16.09 -4.11
N ALA A 286 -12.62 -15.32 -4.69
CA ALA A 286 -13.99 -15.17 -4.17
C ALA A 286 -14.75 -16.51 -4.08
N TYR A 287 -14.46 -17.46 -4.98
CA TYR A 287 -15.10 -18.78 -4.98
C TYR A 287 -14.43 -19.78 -4.04
N THR A 288 -13.09 -19.78 -3.95
CA THR A 288 -12.31 -20.86 -3.32
C THR A 288 -11.49 -20.44 -2.10
N GLY A 289 -11.32 -19.14 -1.87
CA GLY A 289 -10.37 -18.59 -0.91
C GLY A 289 -8.93 -18.63 -1.39
N GLN A 290 -8.68 -19.03 -2.64
CA GLN A 290 -7.33 -19.12 -3.23
C GLN A 290 -7.30 -18.37 -4.55
N PRO A 291 -6.26 -17.57 -4.84
CA PRO A 291 -6.15 -16.86 -6.11
C PRO A 291 -5.67 -17.76 -7.27
N ASN A 292 -5.39 -19.05 -7.02
CA ASN A 292 -4.87 -20.01 -8.01
C ASN A 292 -6.00 -20.77 -8.73
N GLY A 293 -5.95 -20.85 -10.06
CA GLY A 293 -6.94 -21.58 -10.86
C GLY A 293 -6.37 -22.08 -12.18
N GLU A 294 -7.20 -22.78 -12.97
CA GLU A 294 -6.81 -23.27 -14.29
C GLU A 294 -6.44 -22.10 -15.22
N GLY A 295 -5.32 -22.25 -15.95
CA GLY A 295 -4.81 -21.21 -16.84
C GLY A 295 -4.22 -19.99 -16.12
N LEU A 296 -4.16 -19.99 -14.78
CA LEU A 296 -3.47 -18.96 -14.01
C LEU A 296 -2.05 -19.40 -13.64
N PRO A 297 -1.06 -18.52 -13.80
CA PRO A 297 0.27 -18.76 -13.24
C PRO A 297 0.24 -18.92 -11.71
N PRO A 298 1.13 -19.72 -11.10
CA PRO A 298 1.13 -19.96 -9.65
C PRO A 298 1.27 -18.68 -8.81
N TRP A 299 0.49 -18.63 -7.73
CA TRP A 299 0.50 -17.59 -6.70
C TRP A 299 0.68 -18.25 -5.33
N PRO A 300 1.91 -18.34 -4.82
CA PRO A 300 2.16 -18.96 -3.53
C PRO A 300 1.65 -18.08 -2.38
N ARG A 301 1.33 -18.71 -1.25
CA ARG A 301 1.11 -18.01 0.03
C ARG A 301 2.31 -17.12 0.33
N SER A 302 2.07 -15.96 0.92
CA SER A 302 3.12 -14.99 1.21
C SER A 302 4.06 -15.41 2.33
N PHE A 303 3.60 -16.23 3.28
CA PHE A 303 4.39 -16.57 4.47
C PHE A 303 4.57 -18.09 4.66
N PRO A 304 5.10 -18.82 3.66
CA PRO A 304 5.17 -20.29 3.70
C PRO A 304 6.08 -20.80 4.85
N GLY A 305 7.08 -19.99 5.24
CA GLY A 305 7.98 -20.31 6.36
C GLY A 305 7.33 -20.26 7.74
N ILE A 306 6.13 -19.70 7.87
CA ILE A 306 5.30 -19.74 9.09
C ILE A 306 4.45 -21.01 9.07
N ALA A 307 3.76 -21.26 7.95
CA ALA A 307 2.88 -22.42 7.78
C ALA A 307 3.58 -23.78 7.94
N ASN A 308 4.87 -23.86 7.61
CA ASN A 308 5.63 -25.11 7.64
C ASN A 308 6.37 -25.41 8.97
N ARG A 309 6.27 -24.54 9.99
CA ARG A 309 6.94 -24.78 11.28
C ARG A 309 6.09 -25.66 12.18
N GLN A 310 6.60 -26.85 12.49
CA GLN A 310 5.95 -27.82 13.40
C GLN A 310 5.87 -27.35 14.86
N ASN A 311 6.55 -26.27 15.25
CA ASN A 311 6.55 -25.75 16.61
C ASN A 311 5.95 -24.34 16.69
N PRO A 312 4.68 -24.20 17.10
CA PRO A 312 4.00 -22.91 17.28
C PRO A 312 4.65 -21.99 18.33
N GLN A 313 5.53 -22.52 19.19
CA GLN A 313 6.19 -21.76 20.27
C GLN A 313 7.56 -21.18 19.88
N ALA A 314 8.10 -21.53 18.70
CA ALA A 314 9.34 -20.96 18.15
C ALA A 314 9.07 -19.86 17.11
N GLN A 315 8.06 -19.03 17.40
CA GLN A 315 7.75 -17.85 16.57
C GLN A 315 8.82 -16.79 16.85
N SER A 316 9.71 -16.55 15.89
CA SER A 316 10.38 -15.25 15.84
C SER A 316 9.28 -14.21 15.68
N ASP A 317 9.22 -13.22 16.57
CA ASP A 317 8.27 -12.11 16.46
C ASP A 317 8.52 -11.24 15.22
N SER A 318 9.65 -11.46 14.52
CA SER A 318 10.05 -10.62 13.40
C SER A 318 9.94 -11.33 12.04
N LEU A 319 9.38 -10.60 11.08
CA LEU A 319 9.23 -11.01 9.69
C LEU A 319 10.58 -10.94 8.95
N GLU A 320 11.10 -12.09 8.52
CA GLU A 320 12.38 -12.17 7.78
C GLU A 320 12.22 -12.16 6.26
N SER A 321 11.10 -12.69 5.76
CA SER A 321 10.83 -12.74 4.33
C SER A 321 9.36 -13.01 4.03
N PHE A 322 8.87 -12.53 2.90
CA PHE A 322 7.56 -12.91 2.36
C PHE A 322 7.57 -12.96 0.83
N GLY A 323 6.65 -13.74 0.27
CA GLY A 323 6.41 -13.83 -1.17
C GLY A 323 5.36 -12.82 -1.62
N LEU A 324 5.62 -12.18 -2.76
CA LEU A 324 4.65 -11.32 -3.46
C LEU A 324 4.60 -11.68 -4.93
N ARG A 325 3.48 -11.34 -5.57
CA ARG A 325 3.27 -11.48 -7.00
C ARG A 325 3.39 -10.12 -7.69
N ALA A 326 4.36 -9.96 -8.57
CA ALA A 326 4.41 -8.82 -9.49
C ALA A 326 3.41 -9.03 -10.63
N LEU A 327 2.58 -8.01 -10.87
CA LEU A 327 1.61 -7.96 -11.95
C LEU A 327 1.99 -6.83 -12.91
N GLY A 328 2.25 -7.18 -14.18
CA GLY A 328 2.59 -6.22 -15.23
C GLY A 328 3.94 -5.50 -15.04
N GLY A 329 4.22 -4.56 -15.93
CA GLY A 329 5.31 -3.61 -15.75
C GLY A 329 6.71 -4.07 -16.14
N PRO A 330 7.71 -3.19 -15.98
CA PRO A 330 9.11 -3.43 -16.34
C PRO A 330 9.78 -4.53 -15.50
N LEU A 331 9.29 -4.80 -14.28
CA LEU A 331 9.76 -5.90 -13.44
C LEU A 331 9.26 -7.29 -13.92
N GLY A 332 8.48 -7.32 -15.01
CA GLY A 332 7.88 -8.53 -15.54
C GLY A 332 6.82 -9.13 -14.61
N LYS A 333 6.17 -10.19 -15.09
CA LYS A 333 5.05 -10.85 -14.39
C LYS A 333 5.55 -12.10 -13.65
N GLY A 334 5.17 -12.28 -12.39
CA GLY A 334 5.43 -13.51 -11.64
C GLY A 334 5.78 -13.30 -10.18
N VAL A 335 6.32 -14.34 -9.54
CA VAL A 335 6.63 -14.32 -8.10
C VAL A 335 7.97 -13.65 -7.84
N ALA A 336 8.07 -12.93 -6.73
CA ALA A 336 9.30 -12.43 -6.13
C ALA A 336 9.28 -12.66 -4.62
N ARG A 337 10.45 -12.62 -3.97
CA ARG A 337 10.56 -12.78 -2.52
C ARG A 337 11.22 -11.56 -1.93
N VAL A 338 10.55 -10.88 -0.99
CA VAL A 338 11.19 -9.85 -0.18
C VAL A 338 11.92 -10.53 0.96
N VAL A 339 13.18 -10.16 1.18
CA VAL A 339 14.03 -10.64 2.27
C VAL A 339 14.61 -9.46 3.04
N ARG A 340 14.75 -9.61 4.36
CA ARG A 340 15.41 -8.62 5.19
C ARG A 340 16.90 -8.60 4.87
N ARG A 341 17.47 -7.44 4.56
CA ARG A 341 18.92 -7.30 4.39
C ARG A 341 19.62 -7.51 5.73
N SER A 342 20.67 -8.33 5.74
CA SER A 342 21.55 -8.42 6.91
C SER A 342 22.46 -7.19 6.95
N VAL A 343 22.50 -6.50 8.09
CA VAL A 343 23.46 -5.42 8.35
C VAL A 343 24.88 -5.98 8.18
N GLY A 344 25.51 -5.73 7.02
CA GLY A 344 26.85 -6.22 6.70
C GLY A 344 27.06 -6.76 5.27
N SER A 345 26.00 -7.01 4.49
CA SER A 345 26.15 -7.35 3.07
C SER A 345 26.00 -6.10 2.21
N ALA A 346 27.07 -5.30 2.11
CA ALA A 346 27.29 -4.53 0.89
C ALA A 346 27.19 -5.51 -0.29
N ALA A 347 26.56 -5.08 -1.40
CA ALA A 347 26.32 -5.88 -2.60
C ALA A 347 27.54 -6.75 -2.97
N GLY A 348 27.54 -7.99 -2.48
CA GLY A 348 28.51 -9.01 -2.81
C GLY A 348 27.91 -9.83 -3.93
N GLU A 349 28.60 -9.84 -5.06
CA GLU A 349 28.38 -10.76 -6.17
C GLU A 349 28.01 -12.14 -5.61
N GLN A 350 26.74 -12.55 -5.79
CA GLN A 350 26.39 -13.93 -5.52
C GLN A 350 27.06 -14.80 -6.59
N GLU A 351 28.08 -15.54 -6.15
CA GLU A 351 28.74 -16.60 -6.91
C GLU A 351 27.71 -17.50 -7.60
N GLY A 352 27.83 -17.57 -8.93
CA GLY A 352 27.01 -18.41 -9.78
C GLY A 352 27.15 -19.88 -9.41
N THR A 353 26.02 -20.56 -9.25
CA THR A 353 26.00 -22.03 -9.26
C THR A 353 26.10 -22.52 -10.70
N ALA A 354 27.06 -23.43 -10.91
CA ALA A 354 27.56 -23.85 -12.20
C ALA A 354 26.52 -24.50 -13.12
N GLN A 355 26.70 -24.24 -14.42
CA GLN A 355 26.00 -24.85 -15.55
C GLN A 355 26.03 -26.38 -15.51
N ILE A 356 24.91 -27.00 -15.90
CA ILE A 356 24.91 -28.32 -16.54
C ILE A 356 24.51 -28.09 -18.00
N PRO A 357 25.41 -28.25 -18.97
CA PRO A 357 25.04 -28.11 -20.38
C PRO A 357 24.38 -29.42 -20.85
N LEU A 358 23.37 -29.30 -21.71
CA LEU A 358 23.15 -30.15 -22.90
C LEU A 358 21.85 -29.75 -23.63
N GLY A 359 21.99 -29.27 -24.87
CA GLY A 359 20.95 -29.32 -25.90
C GLY A 359 20.55 -27.97 -26.50
N ASP A 360 20.80 -27.81 -27.80
CA ASP A 360 20.42 -26.65 -28.62
C ASP A 360 18.91 -26.37 -28.55
N ASN A 361 18.53 -25.38 -27.72
CA ASN A 361 17.29 -24.57 -27.77
C ASN A 361 17.35 -23.43 -26.73
N VAL A 362 18.53 -22.81 -26.57
CA VAL A 362 18.83 -21.83 -25.52
C VAL A 362 18.65 -20.41 -26.05
N GLN A 363 17.40 -19.93 -26.09
CA GLN A 363 17.11 -18.49 -26.16
C GLN A 363 15.90 -18.13 -25.29
N TYR A 364 14.93 -19.04 -25.16
CA TYR A 364 13.73 -18.82 -24.34
C TYR A 364 14.04 -18.90 -22.83
N GLY A 365 14.88 -19.84 -22.40
CA GLY A 365 15.23 -20.04 -20.99
C GLY A 365 16.14 -18.95 -20.39
N GLU A 366 17.03 -18.36 -21.20
CA GLU A 366 17.91 -17.27 -20.75
C GLU A 366 17.12 -15.97 -20.52
N MET A 367 16.19 -15.63 -21.42
CA MET A 367 15.33 -14.45 -21.24
C MET A 367 14.43 -14.55 -20.00
N GLU A 368 13.81 -15.72 -19.74
CA GLU A 368 13.01 -15.92 -18.53
C GLU A 368 13.86 -15.80 -17.26
N PHE A 369 15.09 -16.33 -17.29
CA PHE A 369 16.03 -16.24 -16.18
C PHE A 369 16.44 -14.79 -15.89
N HIS A 370 16.76 -14.01 -16.93
CA HIS A 370 17.10 -12.60 -16.78
C HIS A 370 15.94 -11.78 -16.19
N ILE A 371 14.71 -11.96 -16.69
CA ILE A 371 13.53 -11.26 -16.17
C ILE A 371 13.27 -11.61 -14.69
N LEU A 372 13.48 -12.87 -14.30
CA LEU A 372 13.37 -13.30 -12.90
C LEU A 372 14.42 -12.61 -12.01
N GLN A 373 15.67 -12.54 -12.47
CA GLN A 373 16.74 -11.87 -11.74
C GLN A 373 16.54 -10.35 -11.65
N ASP A 374 16.07 -9.72 -12.71
CA ASP A 374 15.75 -8.28 -12.73
C ASP A 374 14.61 -7.96 -11.76
N ARG A 375 13.56 -8.79 -11.75
CA ARG A 375 12.46 -8.67 -10.79
C ARG A 375 12.94 -8.77 -9.36
N GLN A 376 13.73 -9.80 -9.06
CA GLN A 376 14.25 -10.02 -7.73
C GLN A 376 15.13 -8.84 -7.28
N ARG A 377 16.02 -8.37 -8.16
CA ARG A 377 16.83 -7.16 -7.91
C ARG A 377 15.98 -5.92 -7.67
N GLY A 378 14.92 -5.72 -8.43
CA GLY A 378 13.99 -4.60 -8.24
C GLY A 378 13.31 -4.65 -6.87
N VAL A 379 12.85 -5.82 -6.45
CA VAL A 379 12.25 -6.03 -5.12
C VAL A 379 13.28 -5.86 -3.99
N ASP A 380 14.50 -6.36 -4.18
CA ASP A 380 15.57 -6.23 -3.18
C ASP A 380 16.03 -4.79 -2.99
N ARG A 381 15.95 -3.94 -4.04
CA ARG A 381 16.23 -2.50 -3.96
C ARG A 381 15.22 -1.74 -3.11
N GLU A 382 14.00 -2.24 -2.98
CA GLU A 382 12.99 -1.54 -2.18
C GLU A 382 13.25 -1.60 -0.67
N ASP A 383 14.09 -2.52 -0.20
CA ASP A 383 14.42 -2.72 1.23
C ASP A 383 13.20 -2.69 2.17
N LEU A 384 12.10 -3.27 1.68
CA LEU A 384 10.77 -3.00 2.19
C LEU A 384 10.60 -3.41 3.65
N LEU A 385 11.25 -4.49 4.09
CA LEU A 385 11.17 -4.93 5.48
C LEU A 385 11.92 -4.02 6.45
N GLU A 386 13.03 -3.39 6.04
CA GLU A 386 13.72 -2.41 6.88
C GLU A 386 12.87 -1.13 6.99
N ARG A 387 12.40 -0.60 5.85
CA ARG A 387 11.51 0.57 5.79
C ARG A 387 10.26 0.38 6.63
N CYS A 388 9.59 -0.75 6.48
CA CYS A 388 8.40 -1.07 7.26
C CYS A 388 8.68 -1.29 8.74
N THR A 389 9.88 -1.76 9.12
CA THR A 389 10.25 -1.86 10.55
C THR A 389 10.29 -0.47 11.18
N PHE A 390 10.94 0.49 10.51
CA PHE A 390 10.99 1.87 11.00
C PHE A 390 9.61 2.54 10.99
N ILE A 391 8.87 2.48 9.88
CA ILE A 391 7.52 3.05 9.76
C ILE A 391 6.59 2.51 10.86
N ASN A 392 6.60 1.20 11.11
CA ASN A 392 5.77 0.60 12.16
C ASN A 392 6.22 0.99 13.59
N SER A 393 7.45 1.46 13.79
CA SER A 393 7.93 2.00 15.07
C SER A 393 7.39 3.42 15.33
N LEU A 394 7.09 4.18 14.26
CA LEU A 394 6.51 5.52 14.37
C LEU A 394 5.06 5.47 14.85
N THR A 395 4.36 4.35 14.67
CA THR A 395 2.93 4.23 15.01
C THR A 395 2.64 4.56 16.48
N GLU A 396 3.59 4.31 17.41
CA GLU A 396 3.44 4.71 18.81
C GLU A 396 3.47 6.21 19.01
N LYS A 397 4.35 6.91 18.29
CA LYS A 397 4.45 8.37 18.35
C LYS A 397 3.26 9.06 17.69
N LEU A 398 2.71 8.48 16.62
CA LEU A 398 1.55 9.01 15.90
C LEU A 398 0.21 8.80 16.63
N SER A 399 0.24 8.16 17.82
CA SER A 399 -0.94 7.89 18.63
C SER A 399 -1.23 8.93 19.71
N HIS A 400 -0.37 9.95 19.82
CA HIS A 400 -0.46 11.09 20.73
C HIS A 400 -0.29 12.37 19.93
#